data_AF-A0A2A2Y4Y4-F1
#
_entry.id   AF-A0A2A2Y4Y4-F1
#
_cell.length_a   1.000
_cell.length_b   1.000
_cell.length_c   1.000
_cell.angle_alpha   90.00
_cell.angle_beta   90.00
_cell.angle_gamma   90.00
#
_symmetry.space_group_name_H-M   'P 1'
#
loop_
_entity.id
_entity.type
_entity.pdbx_description
1 polymer ?
#
loop_
_entity_poly.entity_id
_entity_poly.type
_entity_poly.pdbx_seq_one_letter_code
_entity_poly.pdbx_strand_id
1 'polypeptide(L)'
;MIFLAADDAPLVLQGPRATIPPGWWESYWGVVAFGVALVVALALLEFARRRRQRPALTSAQQLLEQTLQQAARTSGPAAAALVSRGLRDFLASTDAQLATGLSTEELAARLAGLPLYLPARSLLLTALQTADLAKFAGATASPDILITQAREAVQRVETARRAFAAATPPRP
;
A
#
# COMPACT_ATOMS: atom_id res chain seq x y z
N MET A 1 2.55 5.61 95.12
CA MET A 1 3.55 6.67 95.29
C MET A 1 4.55 6.57 94.14
N ILE A 2 4.50 7.54 93.21
CA ILE A 2 5.62 8.24 92.51
C ILE A 2 6.75 7.40 91.86
N PHE A 3 7.22 7.59 90.62
CA PHE A 3 7.21 8.69 89.64
C PHE A 3 7.14 8.13 88.20
N LEU A 4 6.37 8.76 87.32
CA LEU A 4 6.55 8.67 85.87
C LEU A 4 7.85 9.41 85.52
N ALA A 5 8.85 8.71 84.99
CA ALA A 5 9.96 9.35 84.30
C ALA A 5 9.45 9.84 82.95
N ALA A 6 8.97 11.09 82.93
CA ALA A 6 8.87 11.88 81.72
C ALA A 6 10.30 12.10 81.22
N ASP A 7 10.70 11.30 80.24
CA ASP A 7 11.91 11.58 79.47
C ASP A 7 11.50 12.54 78.34
N ASP A 8 11.58 13.83 78.67
CA ASP A 8 11.38 14.96 77.77
C ASP A 8 12.49 14.95 76.69
N ALA A 9 12.29 14.19 75.62
CA ALA A 9 13.08 14.35 74.40
C ALA A 9 12.65 15.65 73.70
N PRO A 10 13.54 16.65 73.57
CA PRO A 10 13.17 17.94 73.00
C PRO A 10 12.74 17.76 71.54
N LEU A 11 11.64 18.42 71.17
CA LEU A 11 11.19 18.62 69.80
C LEU A 11 12.31 19.27 68.97
N VAL A 12 13.18 18.44 68.40
CA VAL A 12 14.18 18.89 67.42
C VAL A 12 13.40 19.28 66.16
N LEU A 13 13.42 20.58 65.89
CA LEU A 13 13.05 21.19 64.62
C LEU A 13 13.48 20.28 63.47
N GLN A 14 12.51 19.65 62.80
CA GLN A 14 12.73 19.00 61.52
C GLN A 14 13.30 20.05 60.57
N GLY A 15 14.64 20.05 60.43
CA GLY A 15 15.33 20.82 59.40
C GLY A 15 14.77 20.49 58.03
N PRO A 16 15.04 21.34 57.01
CA PRO A 16 14.41 21.23 55.69
C PRO A 16 14.47 19.78 55.21
N ARG A 17 13.31 19.16 54.95
CA ARG A 17 13.23 17.80 54.40
C ARG A 17 14.25 17.72 53.27
N ALA A 18 15.23 16.83 53.40
CA ALA A 18 16.16 16.56 52.31
C ALA A 18 15.31 16.25 51.08
N THR A 19 15.39 17.12 50.08
CA THR A 19 14.72 16.93 48.80
C THR A 19 15.29 15.65 48.22
N ILE A 20 14.52 14.57 48.29
CA ILE A 20 14.88 13.29 47.69
C ILE A 20 15.17 13.60 46.22
N PRO A 21 16.38 13.32 45.72
CA PRO A 21 16.70 13.59 44.33
C PRO A 21 15.72 12.81 43.46
N PRO A 22 15.12 13.43 42.42
CA PRO A 22 14.10 12.78 41.60
C PRO A 22 14.66 11.46 41.09
N GLY A 23 13.85 10.41 41.19
CA GLY A 23 14.27 9.08 40.76
C GLY A 23 14.57 9.08 39.27
N TRP A 24 15.40 8.14 38.82
CA TRP A 24 15.71 7.95 37.40
C TRP A 24 14.42 7.86 36.54
N TRP A 25 13.39 7.21 37.07
CA TRP A 25 12.10 7.10 36.39
C TRP A 25 11.39 8.45 36.17
N GLU A 26 11.40 9.35 37.16
CA GLU A 26 10.80 10.68 37.05
C GLU A 26 11.57 11.61 36.10
N SER A 27 12.87 11.36 35.93
CA SER A 27 13.73 12.14 35.05
C SER A 27 13.69 11.67 33.59
N TYR A 28 13.55 10.37 33.33
CA TYR A 28 13.72 9.79 31.98
C TYR A 28 12.45 9.22 31.34
N TRP A 29 11.29 9.24 32.01
CA TRP A 29 10.05 8.70 31.44
C TRP A 29 9.68 9.34 30.09
N GLY A 30 9.94 10.64 29.90
CA GLY A 30 9.67 11.35 28.65
C GLY A 30 10.53 10.84 27.49
N VAL A 31 11.80 10.51 27.75
CA VAL A 31 12.72 9.95 26.75
C VAL A 31 12.29 8.54 26.36
N VAL A 32 11.88 7.73 27.35
CA VAL A 32 11.36 6.37 27.11
C VAL A 32 10.06 6.41 26.31
N ALA A 33 9.11 7.27 26.70
CA ALA A 33 7.84 7.44 26.00
C ALA A 33 8.06 7.91 24.55
N PHE A 34 9.00 8.84 24.33
CA PHE A 34 9.34 9.31 23.00
C PHE A 34 10.01 8.21 22.16
N GLY A 35 10.92 7.43 22.75
CA GLY A 35 11.54 6.28 22.08
C GLY A 35 10.51 5.23 21.67
N VAL A 36 9.58 4.87 22.56
CA VAL A 36 8.49 3.93 22.25
C VAL A 36 7.57 4.49 21.17
N ALA A 37 7.17 5.76 21.28
CA ALA A 37 6.33 6.42 20.28
C ALA A 37 7.00 6.46 18.91
N LEU A 38 8.30 6.71 18.85
CA LEU A 38 9.07 6.71 17.61
C LEU A 38 9.14 5.31 16.99
N VAL A 39 9.40 4.27 17.80
CA VAL A 39 9.41 2.87 17.33
C VAL A 39 8.04 2.46 16.81
N VAL A 40 6.96 2.80 17.52
CA VAL A 40 5.59 2.52 17.07
C VAL A 40 5.28 3.29 15.79
N ALA A 41 5.67 4.56 15.68
CA ALA A 41 5.47 5.36 14.48
C ALA A 41 6.25 4.79 13.28
N LEU A 42 7.49 4.34 13.48
CA LEU A 42 8.28 3.68 12.44
C LEU A 42 7.69 2.32 12.07
N ALA A 43 7.23 1.53 13.03
CA ALA A 43 6.56 0.25 12.78
C ALA A 43 5.25 0.46 12.01
N LEU A 44 4.45 1.47 12.36
CA LEU A 44 3.23 1.84 11.64
C LEU A 44 3.55 2.40 10.25
N LEU A 45 4.60 3.19 10.10
CA LEU A 45 5.05 3.71 8.81
C LEU A 45 5.54 2.58 7.91
N GLU A 46 6.32 1.65 8.45
CA GLU A 46 6.84 0.49 7.73
C GLU A 46 5.71 -0.50 7.44
N PHE A 47 4.76 -0.69 8.36
CA PHE A 47 3.55 -1.47 8.13
C PHE A 47 2.64 -0.81 7.10
N ALA A 48 2.51 0.52 7.10
CA ALA A 48 1.78 1.28 6.10
C ALA A 48 2.48 1.23 4.74
N ARG A 49 3.82 1.27 4.69
CA ARG A 49 4.62 1.05 3.47
C ARG A 49 4.47 -0.36 2.96
N ARG A 50 4.55 -1.37 3.83
CA ARG A 50 4.32 -2.78 3.49
C ARG A 50 2.89 -3.03 3.07
N ARG A 51 1.90 -2.39 3.69
CA ARG A 51 0.49 -2.42 3.25
C ARG A 51 0.32 -1.70 1.92
N ARG A 52 0.93 -0.54 1.68
CA ARG A 52 0.97 0.04 0.32
C ARG A 52 1.60 -0.92 -0.69
N GLN A 53 2.57 -1.72 -0.26
CA GLN A 53 3.21 -2.75 -1.08
C GLN A 53 2.44 -4.09 -1.17
N ARG A 54 1.44 -4.40 -0.32
CA ARG A 54 0.93 -5.79 -0.18
C ARG A 54 -0.56 -6.13 -0.38
N PRO A 55 -1.58 -5.25 -0.48
CA PRO A 55 -2.88 -5.75 -0.98
C PRO A 55 -3.74 -4.75 -1.78
N ALA A 56 -3.16 -3.77 -2.48
CA ALA A 56 -3.95 -3.00 -3.44
C ALA A 56 -4.38 -3.86 -4.65
N LEU A 57 -3.62 -4.90 -5.00
CA LEU A 57 -3.85 -5.72 -6.19
C LEU A 57 -5.04 -6.65 -6.07
N THR A 58 -5.27 -7.31 -4.94
CA THR A 58 -6.47 -8.14 -4.79
C THR A 58 -7.74 -7.29 -4.90
N SER A 59 -7.74 -6.09 -4.30
CA SER A 59 -8.83 -5.13 -4.49
C SER A 59 -8.91 -4.59 -5.93
N ALA A 60 -7.78 -4.27 -6.57
CA ALA A 60 -7.76 -3.74 -7.93
C ALA A 60 -8.15 -4.80 -8.97
N GLN A 61 -7.74 -6.06 -8.77
CA GLN A 61 -8.11 -7.21 -9.57
C GLN A 61 -9.59 -7.54 -9.40
N GLN A 62 -10.12 -7.44 -8.19
CA GLN A 62 -11.57 -7.55 -7.94
C GLN A 62 -12.36 -6.46 -8.69
N LEU A 63 -11.90 -5.20 -8.62
CA LEU A 63 -12.52 -4.09 -9.34
C LEU A 63 -12.42 -4.27 -10.87
N LEU A 64 -11.26 -4.73 -11.36
CA LEU A 64 -11.08 -5.07 -12.77
C LEU A 64 -12.04 -6.18 -13.18
N GLU A 65 -12.13 -7.27 -12.43
CA GLU A 65 -12.99 -8.40 -12.76
C GLU A 65 -14.47 -7.99 -12.76
N GLN A 66 -14.90 -7.13 -11.83
CA GLN A 66 -16.23 -6.51 -11.87
C GLN A 66 -16.45 -5.70 -13.15
N THR A 67 -15.45 -4.92 -13.56
CA THR A 67 -15.49 -4.12 -14.80
C THR A 67 -15.53 -5.02 -16.04
N LEU A 68 -14.80 -6.14 -16.05
CA LEU A 68 -14.81 -7.12 -17.13
C LEU A 68 -16.13 -7.89 -17.20
N GLN A 69 -16.75 -8.20 -16.05
CA GLN A 69 -18.11 -8.78 -16.01
C GLN A 69 -19.14 -7.79 -16.54
N GLN A 70 -19.00 -6.50 -16.25
CA GLN A 70 -19.83 -5.46 -16.84
C GLN A 70 -19.58 -5.35 -18.35
N ALA A 71 -18.33 -5.44 -18.79
CA ALA A 71 -17.99 -5.47 -20.20
C ALA A 71 -18.58 -6.69 -20.92
N ALA A 72 -18.61 -7.87 -20.29
CA ALA A 72 -19.23 -9.07 -20.85
C ALA A 72 -20.75 -8.95 -21.04
N ARG A 73 -21.41 -8.15 -20.18
CA ARG A 73 -22.84 -7.83 -20.29
C ARG A 73 -23.13 -6.71 -21.28
N THR A 74 -22.09 -6.06 -21.77
CA THR A 74 -22.17 -4.94 -22.71
C THR A 74 -21.67 -5.42 -24.07
N SER A 75 -22.26 -4.94 -25.16
CA SER A 75 -21.85 -5.35 -26.51
C SER A 75 -21.21 -4.20 -27.26
N GLY A 76 -20.32 -4.53 -28.20
CA GLY A 76 -19.73 -3.57 -29.13
C GLY A 76 -18.75 -2.57 -28.49
N PRO A 77 -18.68 -1.32 -29.00
CA PRO A 77 -17.61 -0.37 -28.64
C PRO A 77 -17.65 0.05 -27.16
N ALA A 78 -18.81 -0.04 -26.52
CA ALA A 78 -18.96 0.23 -25.09
C ALA A 78 -18.27 -0.84 -24.21
N ALA A 79 -18.29 -2.11 -24.64
CA ALA A 79 -17.57 -3.18 -23.95
C ALA A 79 -16.05 -2.95 -24.01
N ALA A 80 -15.54 -2.57 -25.18
CA ALA A 80 -14.13 -2.25 -25.38
C ALA A 80 -13.69 -1.03 -24.55
N ALA A 81 -14.55 -0.01 -24.42
CA ALA A 81 -14.29 1.13 -23.55
C ALA A 81 -14.18 0.74 -22.06
N LEU A 82 -15.02 -0.20 -21.59
CA LEU A 82 -14.95 -0.73 -20.23
C LEU A 82 -13.67 -1.54 -20.00
N VAL A 83 -13.25 -2.36 -20.97
CA VAL A 83 -11.98 -3.12 -20.87
C VAL A 83 -10.77 -2.17 -20.82
N SER A 84 -10.70 -1.18 -21.73
CA SER A 84 -9.62 -0.18 -21.75
C SER A 84 -9.57 0.62 -20.44
N ARG A 85 -10.73 1.07 -19.95
CA ARG A 85 -10.84 1.77 -18.66
C ARG A 85 -10.42 0.90 -17.49
N GLY A 86 -10.94 -0.32 -17.39
CA GLY A 86 -10.61 -1.25 -16.30
C GLY A 86 -9.12 -1.55 -16.23
N LEU A 87 -8.46 -1.77 -17.37
CA LEU A 87 -7.01 -1.98 -17.44
C LEU A 87 -6.24 -0.73 -16.98
N ARG A 88 -6.65 0.47 -17.40
CA ARG A 88 -6.01 1.73 -16.96
C ARG A 88 -6.19 1.98 -15.47
N ASP A 89 -7.39 1.74 -14.94
CA ASP A 89 -7.68 1.86 -13.50
C ASP A 89 -6.86 0.86 -12.68
N PHE A 90 -6.72 -0.38 -13.17
CA PHE A 90 -5.84 -1.40 -12.58
C PHE A 90 -4.37 -0.93 -12.54
N LEU A 91 -3.84 -0.41 -13.65
CA LEU A 91 -2.46 0.07 -13.72
C LEU A 91 -2.22 1.25 -12.78
N ALA A 92 -3.13 2.23 -12.73
CA ALA A 92 -3.05 3.39 -11.84
C ALA A 92 -3.10 3.02 -10.36
N SER A 93 -3.89 1.98 -10.01
CA SER A 93 -3.93 1.46 -8.65
C SER A 93 -2.67 0.67 -8.25
N THR A 94 -1.92 0.19 -9.24
CA THR A 94 -0.70 -0.61 -9.02
C THR A 94 0.54 0.27 -8.93
N ASP A 95 0.62 1.32 -9.73
CA ASP A 95 1.74 2.26 -9.78
C ASP A 95 1.25 3.70 -9.98
N ALA A 96 1.68 4.61 -9.11
CA ALA A 96 1.32 6.02 -9.17
C ALA A 96 1.84 6.73 -10.44
N GLN A 97 2.86 6.17 -11.12
CA GLN A 97 3.37 6.71 -12.37
C GLN A 97 2.47 6.41 -13.58
N LEU A 98 1.52 5.48 -13.44
CA LEU A 98 0.62 4.99 -14.49
C LEU A 98 -0.79 5.58 -14.35
N ALA A 99 -0.90 6.91 -14.34
CA ALA A 99 -2.18 7.60 -14.19
C ALA A 99 -3.20 7.22 -15.30
N THR A 100 -4.48 7.18 -14.94
CA THR A 100 -5.59 6.79 -15.84
C THR A 100 -5.76 7.71 -17.06
N GLY A 101 -5.35 8.97 -16.93
CA GLY A 101 -5.43 9.99 -17.98
C GLY A 101 -4.33 9.93 -19.03
N LEU A 102 -3.34 9.05 -18.89
CA LEU A 102 -2.24 8.94 -19.86
C LEU A 102 -2.74 8.41 -21.21
N SER A 103 -2.16 8.90 -22.31
CA SER A 103 -2.39 8.29 -23.62
C SER A 103 -1.79 6.88 -23.67
N THR A 104 -2.21 6.06 -24.63
CA THR A 104 -1.68 4.69 -24.79
C THR A 104 -0.18 4.70 -25.10
N GLU A 105 0.30 5.74 -25.80
CA GLU A 105 1.72 5.97 -26.09
C GLU A 105 2.50 6.42 -24.84
N GLU A 106 1.96 7.35 -24.07
CA GLU A 106 2.58 7.79 -22.80
C GLU A 106 2.66 6.64 -21.81
N LEU A 107 1.61 5.84 -21.72
CA LEU A 107 1.56 4.65 -20.88
C LEU A 107 2.57 3.60 -21.36
N ALA A 108 2.75 3.42 -22.68
CA ALA A 108 3.78 2.55 -23.23
C ALA A 108 5.22 3.01 -22.93
N ALA A 109 5.45 4.33 -22.93
CA ALA A 109 6.73 4.93 -22.57
C ALA A 109 7.02 4.76 -21.07
N ARG A 110 6.02 4.96 -20.20
CA ARG A 110 6.17 4.75 -18.75
C ARG A 110 6.40 3.29 -18.39
N LEU A 111 5.64 2.37 -18.99
CA LEU A 111 5.84 0.92 -18.82
C LEU A 111 7.25 0.48 -19.25
N ALA A 112 7.88 1.17 -20.21
CA ALA A 112 9.25 0.86 -20.65
C ALA A 112 10.28 1.04 -19.53
N GLY A 113 10.05 2.03 -18.65
CA GLY A 113 10.94 2.35 -17.54
C GLY A 113 10.73 1.46 -16.31
N LEU A 114 9.69 0.62 -16.29
CA LEU A 114 9.31 -0.15 -15.11
C LEU A 114 9.62 -1.64 -15.29
N PRO A 115 10.67 -2.18 -14.60
CA PRO A 115 11.12 -3.56 -14.80
C PRO A 115 10.07 -4.61 -14.38
N LEU A 116 9.16 -4.24 -13.47
CA LEU A 116 8.06 -5.10 -13.02
C LEU A 116 7.16 -5.54 -14.18
N TYR A 117 6.95 -4.68 -15.17
CA TYR A 117 6.00 -4.91 -16.26
C TYR A 117 6.63 -5.52 -17.50
N LEU A 118 7.96 -5.61 -17.56
CA LEU A 118 8.71 -6.14 -18.72
C LEU A 118 8.17 -7.48 -19.27
N PRO A 119 7.84 -8.50 -18.45
CA PRO A 119 7.32 -9.77 -18.96
C PRO A 119 5.86 -9.72 -19.48
N ALA A 120 5.09 -8.69 -19.10
CA ALA A 120 3.68 -8.55 -19.48
C ALA A 120 3.43 -7.33 -20.40
N ARG A 121 4.47 -6.55 -20.71
CA ARG A 121 4.36 -5.27 -21.41
C ARG A 121 3.71 -5.40 -22.79
N SER A 122 4.17 -6.35 -23.60
CA SER A 122 3.61 -6.56 -24.93
C SER A 122 2.12 -6.92 -24.86
N LEU A 123 1.74 -7.85 -23.99
CA LEU A 123 0.35 -8.26 -23.80
C LEU A 123 -0.54 -7.12 -23.31
N LEU A 124 -0.07 -6.32 -22.35
CA LEU A 124 -0.81 -5.14 -21.87
C LEU A 124 -1.03 -4.12 -22.98
N LEU A 125 0.01 -3.80 -23.75
CA LEU A 125 -0.08 -2.82 -24.83
C LEU A 125 -0.97 -3.34 -25.96
N THR A 126 -0.85 -4.61 -26.32
CA THR A 126 -1.74 -5.22 -27.32
C THR A 126 -3.18 -5.18 -26.85
N ALA A 127 -3.48 -5.56 -25.59
CA ALA A 127 -4.84 -5.52 -25.06
C ALA A 127 -5.44 -4.10 -25.02
N LEU A 128 -4.63 -3.10 -24.66
CA LEU A 128 -5.06 -1.69 -24.67
C LEU A 128 -5.28 -1.17 -26.09
N GLN A 129 -4.37 -1.48 -27.02
CA GLN A 129 -4.48 -1.08 -28.42
C GLN A 129 -5.68 -1.75 -29.10
N THR A 130 -5.91 -3.05 -28.87
CA THR A 130 -7.07 -3.76 -29.42
C THR A 130 -8.38 -3.23 -28.85
N ALA A 131 -8.43 -2.91 -27.55
CA ALA A 131 -9.59 -2.28 -26.94
C ALA A 131 -9.83 -0.86 -27.46
N ASP A 132 -8.78 -0.06 -27.63
CA ASP A 132 -8.92 1.30 -28.18
C ASP A 132 -9.35 1.25 -29.66
N LEU A 133 -8.81 0.33 -30.46
CA LEU A 133 -9.28 0.11 -31.83
C LEU A 133 -10.74 -0.35 -31.88
N ALA A 134 -11.16 -1.29 -31.02
CA ALA A 134 -12.55 -1.75 -30.96
C ALA A 134 -13.51 -0.65 -30.48
N LYS A 135 -13.06 0.20 -29.56
CA LYS A 135 -13.82 1.36 -29.05
C LYS A 135 -14.02 2.43 -30.13
N PHE A 136 -12.97 2.81 -30.85
CA PHE A 136 -12.99 3.97 -31.75
C PHE A 136 -13.28 3.60 -33.22
N ALA A 137 -12.76 2.48 -33.70
CA ALA A 137 -12.95 2.03 -35.07
C ALA A 137 -14.13 1.05 -35.22
N GLY A 138 -14.81 0.71 -34.12
CA GLY A 138 -15.91 -0.27 -34.13
C GLY A 138 -15.46 -1.67 -34.54
N ALA A 139 -14.16 -1.98 -34.40
CA ALA A 139 -13.60 -3.27 -34.80
C ALA A 139 -14.33 -4.41 -34.09
N THR A 140 -14.65 -5.47 -34.83
CA THR A 140 -15.38 -6.67 -34.38
C THR A 140 -14.52 -7.59 -33.51
N ALA A 141 -13.68 -7.04 -32.63
CA ALA A 141 -13.05 -7.84 -31.60
C ALA A 141 -14.16 -8.31 -30.66
N SER A 142 -14.40 -9.63 -30.63
CA SER A 142 -15.36 -10.22 -29.71
C SER A 142 -15.03 -9.77 -28.27
N PRO A 143 -16.00 -9.29 -27.48
CA PRO A 143 -15.79 -8.90 -26.10
C PRO A 143 -15.06 -9.99 -25.30
N ASP A 144 -15.35 -11.26 -25.57
CA ASP A 144 -14.71 -12.40 -24.89
C ASP A 144 -13.20 -12.48 -25.14
N ILE A 145 -12.75 -12.13 -26.36
CA ILE A 145 -11.32 -12.11 -26.72
C ILE A 145 -10.63 -10.98 -25.95
N LEU A 146 -11.22 -9.79 -25.92
CA LEU A 146 -10.68 -8.64 -25.20
C LEU A 146 -10.59 -8.91 -23.69
N ILE A 147 -11.63 -9.51 -23.12
CA ILE A 147 -11.68 -9.89 -21.70
C ILE A 147 -10.61 -10.95 -21.39
N THR A 148 -10.46 -11.97 -22.25
CA THR A 148 -9.46 -13.02 -22.07
C THR A 148 -8.04 -12.45 -22.14
N GLN A 149 -7.75 -11.59 -23.13
CA GLN A 149 -6.47 -10.90 -23.26
C GLN A 149 -6.17 -10.02 -22.04
N ALA A 150 -7.17 -9.28 -21.54
CA ALA A 150 -7.02 -8.45 -20.35
C ALA A 150 -6.69 -9.29 -19.10
N ARG A 151 -7.39 -10.41 -18.89
CA ARG A 151 -7.13 -11.32 -17.77
C ARG A 151 -5.74 -11.93 -17.85
N GLU A 152 -5.31 -12.41 -19.02
CA GLU A 152 -3.99 -13.00 -19.18
C GLU A 152 -2.87 -11.97 -18.91
N ALA A 153 -3.00 -10.77 -19.47
CA ALA A 153 -2.02 -9.70 -19.26
C ALA A 153 -1.85 -9.39 -17.77
N VAL A 154 -2.95 -9.27 -17.03
CA VAL A 154 -2.95 -9.00 -15.59
C VAL A 154 -2.36 -10.16 -14.79
N GLN A 155 -2.72 -11.40 -15.13
CA GLN A 155 -2.16 -12.59 -14.47
C GLN A 155 -0.63 -12.66 -14.63
N ARG A 156 -0.09 -12.26 -15.78
CA ARG A 156 1.37 -12.19 -15.99
C ARG A 156 2.03 -11.08 -15.19
N VAL A 157 1.41 -9.91 -15.06
CA VAL A 157 1.88 -8.84 -14.17
C VAL A 157 1.94 -9.32 -12.72
N GLU A 158 0.92 -10.03 -12.26
CA GLU A 158 0.87 -10.57 -10.91
C GLU A 158 1.97 -11.61 -10.65
N THR A 159 2.15 -12.52 -11.61
CA THR A 159 3.19 -13.56 -11.52
C THR A 159 4.57 -12.91 -11.44
N ALA A 160 4.83 -11.92 -12.30
CA ALA A 160 6.08 -11.16 -12.27
C ALA A 160 6.28 -10.46 -10.92
N ARG A 161 5.24 -9.77 -10.42
CA ARG A 161 5.33 -9.09 -9.12
C ARG A 161 5.58 -10.06 -7.97
N ARG A 162 4.95 -11.23 -7.95
CA ARG A 162 5.21 -12.27 -6.93
C ARG A 162 6.68 -12.73 -7.00
N ALA A 163 7.22 -12.91 -8.20
CA ALA A 163 8.63 -13.23 -8.38
C ALA A 163 9.56 -12.12 -7.85
N PHE A 164 9.29 -10.86 -8.18
CA PHE A 164 10.05 -9.70 -7.64
C PHE A 164 9.95 -9.58 -6.12
N ALA A 165 8.76 -9.81 -5.55
CA ALA A 165 8.56 -9.76 -4.11
C ALA A 165 9.26 -10.91 -3.36
N ALA A 166 9.29 -12.11 -3.95
CA ALA A 166 10.01 -13.27 -3.41
C ALA A 166 11.54 -13.11 -3.49
N ALA A 167 12.03 -12.41 -4.52
CA ALA A 167 13.45 -12.13 -4.70
C ALA A 167 14.01 -11.09 -3.72
N THR A 168 13.17 -10.38 -2.97
CA THR A 168 13.60 -9.41 -1.96
C THR A 168 13.65 -10.11 -0.59
N PRO A 169 14.82 -10.52 -0.07
CA PRO A 169 14.90 -11.19 1.23
C PRO A 169 14.47 -10.23 2.36
N PRO A 170 13.87 -10.74 3.46
CA PRO A 170 13.67 -9.92 4.65
C PRO A 170 15.04 -9.47 5.15
N ARG A 171 15.30 -8.15 5.17
CA ARG A 171 16.49 -7.61 5.83
C ARG A 171 16.39 -7.96 7.33
N PRO A 172 17.46 -8.51 7.94
CA PRO A 172 17.51 -8.82 9.36
C PRO A 172 17.39 -7.57 10.21
#